data_AF-A0A0G4N1V4-F1
#
_entry.id   AF-A0A0G4N1V4-F1
#
_cell.length_a   1.000
_cell.length_b   1.000
_cell.length_c   1.000
_cell.angle_alpha   90.00
_cell.angle_beta   90.00
_cell.angle_gamma   90.00
#
_symmetry.space_group_name_H-M   'P 1'
#
loop_
_entity.id
_entity.type
_entity.pdbx_description
1 polymer ?
#
loop_
_entity_poly.entity_id
_entity_poly.type
_entity_poly.pdbx_seq_one_letter_code
_entity_poly.pdbx_strand_id
1 'polypeptide(L)'
;MGEMRVQSSSLLCKVFLQYLVLLSTWDGMLDLWLEIIDIMDRLMNSGQGDSLEEAVRENLKNVILFMSSSGFLVASSQDASKGTLWNETWNRIDRFVPDLKRDLALDEPRADGGDEEAAVAASTAKQNSDHPQV
;
A
#
# COMPACT_ATOMS: atom_id res chain seq x y z
N MET A 1 -25.71 1.78 -16.62
CA MET A 1 -25.67 1.79 -15.13
C MET A 1 -24.26 1.71 -14.56
N GLY A 2 -23.28 1.08 -15.21
CA GLY A 2 -21.88 1.04 -14.73
C GLY A 2 -21.21 2.43 -14.63
N GLU A 3 -21.45 3.31 -15.59
CA GLU A 3 -20.86 4.67 -15.63
C GLU A 3 -21.22 5.52 -14.40
N MET A 4 -22.48 5.48 -13.94
CA MET A 4 -22.90 6.21 -12.73
C MET A 4 -22.21 5.67 -11.47
N ARG A 5 -21.93 4.36 -11.41
CA ARG A 5 -21.23 3.74 -10.28
C ARG A 5 -19.75 4.17 -10.27
N VAL A 6 -19.10 4.19 -11.43
CA VAL A 6 -17.74 4.71 -11.61
C VAL A 6 -17.64 6.18 -11.17
N GLN A 7 -18.57 7.01 -11.62
CA GLN A 7 -18.61 8.43 -11.22
C GLN A 7 -18.83 8.59 -9.72
N SER A 8 -19.71 7.76 -9.14
CA SER A 8 -20.03 7.79 -7.70
C SER A 8 -18.83 7.34 -6.85
N SER A 9 -18.10 6.31 -7.25
CA SER A 9 -16.88 5.88 -6.55
C SER A 9 -15.79 6.94 -6.60
N SER A 10 -15.59 7.56 -7.77
CA SER A 10 -14.64 8.66 -7.90
C SER A 10 -15.04 9.88 -7.07
N LEU A 11 -16.33 10.21 -7.01
CA LEU A 11 -16.81 11.32 -6.18
C LEU A 11 -16.58 11.05 -4.69
N LEU A 12 -16.87 9.83 -4.23
CA LEU A 12 -16.62 9.41 -2.84
C LEU A 12 -15.15 9.61 -2.46
N CYS A 13 -14.22 9.09 -3.27
CA CYS A 13 -12.78 9.25 -3.02
C CYS A 13 -12.35 10.72 -3.03
N LYS A 14 -12.84 11.52 -3.99
CA LYS A 14 -12.51 12.95 -4.07
C LYS A 14 -13.00 13.73 -2.87
N VAL A 15 -14.23 13.48 -2.42
CA VAL A 15 -14.81 14.16 -1.26
C VAL A 15 -14.07 13.76 0.01
N PHE A 16 -13.76 12.47 0.20
CA PHE A 16 -12.95 12.01 1.32
C PHE A 16 -11.59 12.73 1.37
N LEU A 17 -10.87 12.80 0.24
CA LEU A 17 -9.60 13.52 0.15
C LEU A 17 -9.74 15.02 0.42
N GLN A 18 -10.80 15.65 -0.11
CA GLN A 18 -11.06 17.07 0.08
C GLN A 18 -11.22 17.44 1.57
N TYR A 19 -11.77 16.53 2.37
CA TYR A 19 -11.96 16.72 3.81
C TYR A 19 -10.92 16.00 4.66
N LEU A 20 -9.92 15.34 4.07
CA LEU A 20 -8.97 14.48 4.80
C LEU A 20 -8.30 15.20 5.98
N VAL A 21 -7.87 16.45 5.78
CA VAL A 21 -7.22 17.24 6.85
C VAL A 21 -8.17 17.46 8.02
N LEU A 22 -9.44 17.78 7.76
CA LEU A 22 -10.45 17.97 8.80
C LEU A 22 -10.83 16.65 9.46
N LEU A 23 -10.97 15.59 8.66
CA LEU A 23 -11.30 14.25 9.16
C LEU A 23 -10.17 13.71 10.02
N SER A 24 -8.91 14.03 9.74
CA SER A 24 -7.76 13.53 10.51
C SER A 24 -7.76 13.93 11.99
N THR A 25 -8.48 14.99 12.37
CA THR A 25 -8.63 15.42 13.76
C THR A 25 -9.86 14.82 14.44
N TRP A 26 -10.69 14.09 13.69
CA TRP A 26 -11.91 13.46 14.17
C TRP A 26 -11.66 11.99 14.50
N ASP A 27 -12.08 11.57 15.70
CA ASP A 27 -11.82 10.22 16.23
C ASP A 27 -12.38 9.08 15.35
N GLY A 28 -13.43 9.36 14.56
CA GLY A 28 -14.07 8.38 13.67
C GLY A 28 -13.43 8.22 12.28
N MET A 29 -12.29 8.87 12.02
CA MET A 29 -11.65 8.86 10.70
C MET A 29 -11.27 7.45 10.24
N LEU A 30 -10.75 6.62 11.16
CA LEU A 30 -10.39 5.25 10.88
C LEU A 30 -11.61 4.46 10.41
N ASP A 31 -12.71 4.48 11.17
CA ASP A 31 -13.91 3.71 10.86
C ASP A 31 -14.50 4.12 9.51
N LEU A 32 -14.57 5.44 9.23
CA LEU A 32 -15.03 5.96 7.95
C LEU A 32 -14.15 5.49 6.78
N TRP A 33 -12.82 5.53 6.96
CA TRP A 33 -11.90 5.08 5.93
C TRP A 33 -12.06 3.58 5.63
N LEU A 34 -12.21 2.76 6.68
CA LEU A 34 -12.43 1.32 6.51
C LEU A 34 -13.78 1.04 5.82
N GLU A 35 -14.82 1.81 6.14
CA GLU A 35 -16.11 1.71 5.44
C GLU A 35 -15.99 2.07 3.94
N ILE A 36 -15.18 3.09 3.61
CA ILE A 36 -14.89 3.42 2.20
C ILE A 36 -14.19 2.26 1.49
N ILE A 37 -13.20 1.62 2.13
CA ILE A 37 -12.52 0.45 1.55
C ILE A 37 -13.52 -0.69 1.34
N ASP A 38 -14.40 -0.98 2.31
CA ASP A 38 -15.40 -2.03 2.19
C ASP A 38 -16.42 -1.74 1.05
N ILE A 39 -16.75 -0.46 0.82
CA ILE A 39 -17.55 -0.06 -0.35
C ILE A 39 -16.79 -0.31 -1.66
N MET A 40 -15.49 0.00 -1.71
CA MET A 40 -14.65 -0.26 -2.88
C MET A 40 -14.53 -1.75 -3.18
N ASP A 41 -14.34 -2.57 -2.16
CA ASP A 41 -14.32 -4.04 -2.28
C ASP A 41 -15.63 -4.57 -2.89
N ARG A 42 -16.77 -4.10 -2.38
CA ARG A 42 -18.10 -4.47 -2.91
C ARG A 42 -18.32 -4.01 -4.35
N LEU A 43 -17.76 -2.86 -4.73
CA LEU A 43 -17.83 -2.37 -6.11
C LEU A 43 -16.96 -3.21 -7.04
N MET A 44 -15.73 -3.54 -6.63
CA MET A 44 -14.82 -4.43 -7.37
C MET A 44 -15.46 -5.80 -7.59
N ASN A 45 -16.01 -6.40 -6.54
CA ASN A 45 -16.61 -7.73 -6.58
C ASN A 45 -18.07 -7.77 -7.07
N SER A 46 -18.58 -6.69 -7.67
CA SER A 46 -19.96 -6.61 -8.14
C SER A 46 -20.22 -7.22 -9.52
N GLY A 47 -19.16 -7.67 -10.22
CA GLY A 47 -19.27 -8.29 -11.56
C GLY A 47 -19.78 -7.33 -12.65
N GLN A 48 -19.64 -6.01 -12.46
CA GLN A 48 -20.16 -4.98 -13.36
C GLN A 48 -19.23 -4.64 -14.55
N GLY A 49 -18.09 -5.34 -14.69
CA GLY A 49 -17.17 -5.28 -15.82
C GLY A 49 -15.91 -4.46 -15.58
N ASP A 50 -14.91 -4.69 -16.43
CA ASP A 50 -13.51 -4.23 -16.30
C ASP A 50 -13.36 -2.73 -16.06
N SER A 51 -14.25 -1.90 -16.62
CA SER A 51 -14.19 -0.44 -16.44
C SER A 51 -14.43 0.01 -15.00
N LEU A 52 -15.28 -0.69 -14.23
CA LEU A 52 -15.51 -0.35 -12.83
C LEU A 52 -14.33 -0.80 -11.98
N GLU A 53 -13.83 -2.00 -12.25
CA GLU A 53 -12.66 -2.56 -11.55
C GLU A 53 -11.44 -1.65 -11.71
N GLU A 54 -11.18 -1.19 -12.92
CA GLU A 54 -10.08 -0.27 -13.20
C GLU A 54 -10.28 1.08 -12.51
N ALA A 55 -11.50 1.63 -12.54
CA ALA A 55 -11.79 2.89 -11.86
C ALA A 55 -11.62 2.78 -10.33
N VAL A 56 -12.06 1.67 -9.73
CA VAL A 56 -11.87 1.43 -8.29
C VAL A 56 -10.38 1.32 -7.95
N ARG A 57 -9.63 0.53 -8.73
CA ARG A 57 -8.18 0.37 -8.56
C ARG A 57 -7.45 1.72 -8.64
N GLU A 58 -7.77 2.53 -9.65
CA GLU A 58 -7.16 3.85 -9.86
C GLU A 58 -7.56 4.85 -8.75
N ASN A 59 -8.83 4.85 -8.33
CA ASN A 59 -9.28 5.70 -7.23
C ASN A 59 -8.55 5.34 -5.92
N LEU A 60 -8.37 4.06 -5.61
CA LEU A 60 -7.64 3.61 -4.42
C LEU A 60 -6.16 3.98 -4.47
N LYS A 61 -5.49 3.78 -5.63
CA LYS A 61 -4.11 4.22 -5.86
C LYS A 61 -3.92 5.69 -5.49
N ASN A 62 -4.78 6.55 -6.04
CA ASN A 62 -4.70 8.00 -5.82
C ASN A 62 -4.92 8.39 -4.35
N VAL A 63 -5.90 7.76 -3.67
CA VAL A 63 -6.18 8.06 -2.25
C VAL A 63 -5.02 7.62 -1.36
N ILE A 64 -4.54 6.39 -1.50
CA ILE A 64 -3.46 5.84 -0.67
C ILE A 64 -2.17 6.63 -0.88
N LEU A 65 -1.84 6.95 -2.14
CA LEU A 65 -0.66 7.74 -2.47
C LEU A 65 -0.73 9.14 -1.83
N PHE A 66 -1.90 9.79 -1.87
CA PHE A 66 -2.10 11.08 -1.22
C PHE A 66 -2.01 10.99 0.30
N MET A 67 -2.64 9.99 0.91
CA MET A 67 -2.58 9.79 2.37
C MET A 67 -1.16 9.49 2.85
N SER A 68 -0.39 8.70 2.09
CA SER A 68 0.99 8.38 2.41
C SER A 68 1.90 9.60 2.24
N SER A 69 1.83 10.31 1.11
CA SER A 69 2.64 11.52 0.87
C SER A 69 2.31 12.68 1.83
N SER A 70 1.07 12.74 2.33
CA SER A 70 0.65 13.73 3.33
C SER A 70 0.96 13.31 4.77
N GLY A 71 1.51 12.11 4.99
CA GLY A 71 1.85 11.60 6.33
C GLY A 71 0.66 11.15 7.18
N PHE A 72 -0.52 10.93 6.58
CA PHE A 72 -1.68 10.34 7.26
C PHE A 72 -1.59 8.81 7.31
N LEU A 73 -1.06 8.19 6.26
CA LEU A 73 -0.88 6.75 6.17
C LEU A 73 0.61 6.39 6.26
N VAL A 74 1.05 6.03 7.45
CA VAL A 74 2.46 5.81 7.79
C VAL A 74 2.62 4.42 8.40
N ALA A 75 3.67 3.71 7.99
CA ALA A 75 3.98 2.39 8.53
C ALA A 75 4.30 2.46 10.03
N SER A 76 3.95 1.40 10.76
CA SER A 76 4.18 1.29 12.21
C SER A 76 5.66 1.45 12.60
N SER A 77 6.58 1.15 11.69
CA SER A 77 8.03 1.33 11.84
C SER A 77 8.46 2.80 11.92
N GLN A 78 7.71 3.70 11.28
CA GLN A 78 7.96 5.13 11.26
C GLN A 78 7.15 5.87 12.34
N ASP A 79 5.90 5.47 12.55
CA ASP A 79 5.03 6.06 13.57
C ASP A 79 4.09 4.99 14.18
N ALA A 80 4.39 4.60 15.42
CA ALA A 80 3.62 3.59 16.14
C ALA A 80 2.16 4.05 16.39
N SER A 81 1.89 5.35 16.46
CA SER A 81 0.53 5.87 16.68
C SER A 81 -0.37 5.70 15.46
N LYS A 82 0.21 5.62 14.26
CA LYS A 82 -0.48 5.47 12.97
C LYS A 82 -0.47 4.03 12.44
N GLY A 83 0.21 3.13 13.15
CA GLY A 83 0.33 1.73 12.77
C GLY A 83 -0.99 0.99 12.61
N THR A 84 -2.00 1.30 13.45
CA THR A 84 -3.33 0.69 13.35
C THR A 84 -4.00 1.00 12.02
N LEU A 85 -4.02 2.28 11.61
CA LEU A 85 -4.59 2.70 10.33
C LEU A 85 -3.88 2.01 9.14
N TRP A 86 -2.56 1.92 9.20
CA TRP A 86 -1.77 1.21 8.19
C TRP A 86 -2.13 -0.27 8.08
N ASN A 87 -2.12 -0.99 9.21
CA ASN A 87 -2.38 -2.43 9.23
C ASN A 87 -3.81 -2.75 8.78
N GLU A 88 -4.80 -1.99 9.27
CA GLU A 88 -6.21 -2.20 8.92
C GLU A 88 -6.51 -1.87 7.44
N THR A 89 -5.81 -0.87 6.88
CA THR A 89 -5.90 -0.52 5.45
C THR A 89 -5.43 -1.70 4.60
N TRP A 90 -4.22 -2.21 4.85
CA TRP A 90 -3.64 -3.28 4.02
C TRP A 90 -4.33 -4.64 4.23
N ASN A 91 -4.80 -4.95 5.45
CA ASN A 91 -5.58 -6.18 5.72
C ASN A 91 -6.83 -6.29 4.84
N ARG A 92 -7.49 -5.16 4.56
CA ARG A 92 -8.66 -5.12 3.68
C ARG A 92 -8.28 -5.08 2.20
N ILE A 93 -7.35 -4.20 1.83
CA ILE A 93 -6.98 -3.98 0.44
C ILE A 93 -6.34 -5.21 -0.21
N ASP A 94 -5.47 -5.93 0.50
CA ASP A 94 -4.79 -7.12 -0.05
C ASP A 94 -5.76 -8.23 -0.48
N ARG A 95 -7.02 -8.20 0.01
CA ARG A 95 -8.04 -9.20 -0.33
C ARG A 95 -8.58 -9.04 -1.75
N PHE A 96 -8.62 -7.81 -2.28
CA PHE A 96 -9.27 -7.52 -3.57
C PHE A 96 -8.38 -6.72 -4.54
N VAL A 97 -7.32 -6.08 -4.06
CA VAL A 97 -6.26 -5.48 -4.90
C VAL A 97 -4.89 -5.96 -4.42
N PRO A 98 -4.59 -7.26 -4.58
CA PRO A 98 -3.24 -7.74 -4.31
C PRO A 98 -2.23 -6.97 -5.18
N ASP A 99 -1.01 -6.83 -4.68
CA ASP A 99 0.09 -6.07 -5.28
C ASP A 99 -0.02 -4.53 -5.23
N LEU A 100 -1.13 -3.95 -4.77
CA LEU A 100 -1.27 -2.48 -4.73
C LEU A 100 -0.19 -1.81 -3.88
N LYS A 101 0.18 -2.44 -2.77
CA LYS A 101 1.24 -1.95 -1.88
C LYS A 101 2.61 -1.91 -2.57
N ARG A 102 2.91 -2.95 -3.35
CA ARG A 102 4.13 -3.06 -4.15
C ARG A 102 4.14 -2.04 -5.29
N ASP A 103 3.02 -1.88 -5.99
CA ASP A 103 2.85 -0.90 -7.07
C ASP A 103 3.12 0.53 -6.59
N LEU A 104 2.78 0.83 -5.33
CA LEU A 104 3.01 2.14 -4.72
C LEU A 104 4.41 2.29 -4.10
N ALA A 105 5.25 1.26 -4.17
CA ALA A 105 6.56 1.20 -3.50
C ALA A 105 6.47 1.50 -1.98
N LEU A 106 5.34 1.12 -1.37
CA LEU A 106 5.04 1.31 0.05
C LEU A 106 5.37 0.07 0.89
N ASP A 107 5.86 -0.98 0.25
CA ASP A 107 6.56 -2.04 0.96
C ASP A 107 7.78 -1.42 1.63
N GLU A 108 7.91 -1.66 2.94
CA GLU A 108 9.18 -1.45 3.63
C GLU A 108 10.26 -2.13 2.78
N PRO A 109 11.45 -1.52 2.66
CA PRO A 109 12.51 -2.03 1.81
C PRO A 109 12.70 -3.49 2.21
N ARG A 110 12.24 -4.37 1.32
CA ARG A 110 12.37 -5.79 1.49
C ARG A 110 13.87 -6.00 1.57
N ALA A 111 14.35 -6.46 2.71
CA ALA A 111 15.71 -6.98 2.84
C ALA A 111 15.80 -8.33 2.08
N ASP A 112 15.39 -8.35 0.80
CA ASP A 112 15.60 -9.43 -0.17
C ASP A 112 16.24 -8.76 -1.40
N GLY A 113 17.51 -8.96 -1.75
CA GLY A 113 18.49 -9.87 -1.19
C GLY A 113 19.91 -9.34 -1.38
N GLY A 114 20.58 -9.12 -0.25
CA GLY A 114 22.01 -8.87 -0.17
C GLY A 114 22.82 -10.16 0.01
N ASP A 115 22.41 -11.28 -0.60
CA ASP A 115 23.01 -12.59 -0.34
C ASP A 115 23.62 -13.28 -1.56
N GLU A 116 23.97 -12.55 -2.62
CA GLU A 116 24.82 -13.09 -3.69
C GLU A 116 26.21 -12.45 -3.77
N GLU A 117 26.44 -11.28 -3.18
CA GLU A 117 27.76 -10.62 -3.26
C GLU A 117 28.66 -10.92 -2.04
N ALA A 118 28.09 -11.24 -0.88
CA ALA A 118 28.85 -11.61 0.32
C ALA A 118 29.44 -13.04 0.25
N ALA A 119 28.79 -13.97 -0.46
CA ALA A 119 29.27 -15.35 -0.60
C ALA A 119 30.50 -15.46 -1.50
N VAL A 120 30.61 -14.63 -2.55
CA VAL A 120 31.76 -14.65 -3.48
C VAL A 120 33.01 -14.02 -2.84
N ALA A 121 32.82 -13.00 -2.00
CA ALA A 121 33.90 -12.36 -1.24
C ALA A 121 34.49 -13.31 -0.17
N ALA A 122 33.63 -14.05 0.54
CA ALA A 122 34.07 -15.02 1.55
C ALA A 122 34.80 -16.24 0.95
N SER A 123 34.43 -16.66 -0.26
CA SER A 123 35.08 -17.79 -0.94
C SER A 123 36.46 -17.41 -1.53
N THR A 124 36.66 -16.15 -1.92
CA THR A 124 37.93 -15.65 -2.48
C THR A 124 38.99 -15.44 -1.39
N ALA A 125 38.60 -15.08 -0.17
CA ALA A 125 39.52 -14.85 0.94
C ALA A 125 40.14 -16.15 1.51
N LYS A 126 39.53 -17.32 1.26
CA LYS A 126 39.98 -18.61 1.84
C LYS A 126 40.93 -19.40 0.94
N GLN A 127 41.10 -19.01 -0.33
CA GLN A 127 42.04 -19.67 -1.27
C GLN A 127 43.45 -19.03 -1.29
N ASN A 128 43.64 -17.83 -0.73
CA ASN A 128 44.93 -17.12 -0.81
C ASN A 128 45.83 -17.29 0.43
N SER A 129 45.46 -18.14 1.39
CA SER A 129 46.23 -18.35 2.63
C SER A 129 47.05 -19.64 2.67
N ASP A 130 47.14 -20.39 1.57
CA ASP A 130 47.79 -21.72 1.56
C ASP A 130 48.90 -21.87 0.51
N HIS A 131 49.74 -20.84 0.36
CA HIS A 131 51.03 -21.00 -0.31
C HIS A 131 52.18 -20.67 0.66
N PRO A 132 52.89 -21.69 1.19
CA PRO A 132 54.09 -21.46 1.98
C PRO A 132 55.21 -20.99 1.05
N GLN A 133 55.93 -19.95 1.50
CA GLN A 133 57.24 -19.56 0.97
C GLN A 133 58.17 -20.78 0.91
N VAL A 134 58.78 -21.00 -0.25
CA VAL A 134 60.06 -21.70 -0.42
C VAL A 134 60.97 -20.82 -1.25
#